data_AF-A0A4Q6XII0-F1
#
_entry.id   AF-A0A4Q6XII0-F1
#
_cell.length_a   1.000
_cell.length_b   1.000
_cell.length_c   1.000
_cell.angle_alpha   90.00
_cell.angle_beta   90.00
_cell.angle_gamma   90.00
#
_symmetry.space_group_name_H-M   'P 1'
#
loop_
_entity.id
_entity.type
_entity.pdbx_description
1 polymer ?
#
loop_
_entity_poly.entity_id
_entity_poly.type
_entity_poly.pdbx_seq_one_letter_code
_entity_poly.pdbx_strand_id
1 'polypeptide(L)'
;MNHSEKQEKFYLSYRRVFIVCLAAYCYSSWLSLVLAKWLPFAKAENVYFAVFISFIFFIFYIIFTSSVISKLWFWAINSLGIFLLVSYWLLAQWGVV
;
A
#
# COMPACT_ATOMS: atom_id res chain seq x y z
N MET A 1 -34.97 -4.59 9.22
CA MET A 1 -33.83 -4.03 8.46
C MET A 1 -34.14 -4.19 6.99
N ASN A 2 -34.23 -3.08 6.27
CA ASN A 2 -34.68 -3.05 4.88
C ASN A 2 -33.59 -3.63 3.96
N HIS A 3 -33.96 -4.29 2.87
CA HIS A 3 -33.00 -4.94 1.97
C HIS A 3 -31.98 -3.94 1.38
N SER A 4 -32.37 -2.68 1.22
CA SER A 4 -31.54 -1.56 0.77
C SER A 4 -30.42 -1.19 1.77
N GLU A 5 -30.73 -1.15 3.07
CA GLU A 5 -29.75 -0.81 4.12
C GLU A 5 -28.64 -1.87 4.22
N LYS A 6 -28.96 -3.14 3.95
CA LYS A 6 -27.98 -4.23 3.87
C LYS A 6 -27.06 -4.07 2.65
N GLN A 7 -27.60 -3.71 1.49
CA GLN A 7 -26.80 -3.49 0.27
C GLN A 7 -25.87 -2.29 0.40
N GLU A 8 -26.33 -1.18 1.00
CA GLU A 8 -25.51 0.02 1.18
C GLU A 8 -24.33 -0.23 2.14
N LYS A 9 -24.57 -0.91 3.27
CA LYS A 9 -23.51 -1.32 4.20
C LYS A 9 -22.52 -2.28 3.54
N PHE A 10 -22.99 -3.18 2.70
CA PHE A 10 -22.13 -4.12 1.97
C PHE A 10 -21.24 -3.40 0.94
N TYR A 11 -21.79 -2.45 0.17
CA TYR A 11 -21.03 -1.66 -0.81
C TYR A 11 -19.98 -0.75 -0.14
N LEU A 12 -20.35 -0.12 0.99
CA LEU A 12 -19.40 0.66 1.81
C LEU A 12 -18.27 -0.21 2.37
N SER A 13 -18.58 -1.44 2.80
CA SER A 13 -17.59 -2.41 3.28
C SER A 13 -16.64 -2.86 2.17
N TYR A 14 -17.18 -3.25 1.01
CA TYR A 14 -16.40 -3.69 -0.14
C TYR A 14 -15.47 -2.60 -0.67
N ARG A 15 -15.97 -1.38 -0.84
CA ARG A 15 -15.16 -0.23 -1.26
C ARG A 15 -14.02 0.04 -0.28
N ARG A 16 -14.27 -0.11 1.01
CA ARG A 16 -13.24 0.08 2.05
C ARG A 16 -12.13 -0.97 1.91
N VAL A 17 -12.50 -2.25 1.80
CA VAL A 17 -11.53 -3.34 1.60
C VAL A 17 -10.70 -3.11 0.34
N PHE A 18 -11.34 -2.76 -0.77
CA PHE A 18 -10.66 -2.46 -2.03
C PHE A 18 -9.60 -1.35 -1.87
N ILE A 19 -9.96 -0.25 -1.21
CA ILE A 19 -9.03 0.88 -0.97
C ILE A 19 -7.83 0.44 -0.12
N VAL A 20 -8.07 -0.36 0.93
CA VAL A 20 -6.98 -0.87 1.78
C VAL A 20 -6.05 -1.77 0.99
N CYS A 21 -6.59 -2.69 0.20
CA CYS A 21 -5.78 -3.59 -0.64
C CYS A 21 -4.97 -2.82 -1.68
N LEU A 22 -5.58 -1.82 -2.33
CA LEU A 22 -4.91 -0.98 -3.31
C LEU A 22 -3.75 -0.19 -2.67
N ALA A 23 -4.00 0.44 -1.52
CA ALA A 23 -2.96 1.18 -0.82
C ALA A 23 -1.84 0.26 -0.33
N ALA A 24 -2.17 -0.89 0.25
CA ALA A 24 -1.20 -1.91 0.67
C ALA A 24 -0.30 -2.32 -0.50
N TYR A 25 -0.90 -2.58 -1.67
CA TYR A 25 -0.15 -2.89 -2.89
C TYR A 25 0.77 -1.74 -3.30
N CYS A 26 0.29 -0.49 -3.31
CA CYS A 26 1.11 0.67 -3.66
C CYS A 26 2.31 0.83 -2.71
N TYR A 27 2.08 0.74 -1.40
CA TYR A 27 3.16 0.84 -0.41
C TYR A 27 4.18 -0.27 -0.56
N SER A 28 3.74 -1.52 -0.67
CA SER A 28 4.65 -2.66 -0.82
C SER A 28 5.43 -2.61 -2.15
N SER A 29 4.78 -2.20 -3.24
CA SER A 29 5.47 -2.03 -4.53
C SER A 29 6.52 -0.93 -4.45
N TRP A 30 6.18 0.22 -3.87
CA TRP A 30 7.11 1.32 -3.64
C TRP A 30 8.30 0.89 -2.78
N LEU A 31 8.03 0.21 -1.66
CA LEU A 31 9.06 -0.26 -0.74
C LEU A 31 10.01 -1.24 -1.44
N SER A 32 9.47 -2.17 -2.25
CA SER A 32 10.28 -3.14 -2.98
C SER A 32 11.21 -2.48 -3.99
N LEU A 33 10.74 -1.43 -4.67
CA LEU A 33 11.53 -0.69 -5.66
C LEU A 33 12.62 0.16 -5.01
N VAL A 34 12.32 0.77 -3.86
CA VAL A 34 13.28 1.57 -3.10
C VAL A 34 14.33 0.65 -2.48
N LEU A 35 13.93 -0.36 -1.70
CA LEU A 35 14.89 -1.24 -1.00
C LEU A 35 15.84 -1.94 -1.97
N ALA A 36 15.36 -2.40 -3.12
CA ALA A 36 16.19 -3.09 -4.11
C ALA A 36 17.37 -2.24 -4.60
N LYS A 37 17.25 -0.91 -4.60
CA LYS A 37 18.31 0.03 -4.98
C LYS A 37 19.22 0.44 -3.83
N TRP A 38 18.73 0.40 -2.59
CA TRP A 38 19.44 0.89 -1.41
C TRP A 38 20.17 -0.19 -0.60
N LEU A 39 19.81 -1.46 -0.78
CA LEU A 39 20.46 -2.57 -0.08
C LEU A 39 21.89 -2.82 -0.60
N PRO A 40 22.87 -3.12 0.27
CA PRO A 40 24.27 -3.29 -0.11
C PRO A 40 24.64 -4.68 -0.65
N PHE A 41 23.67 -5.56 -0.93
CA PHE A 41 23.93 -6.93 -1.38
C PHE A 41 23.99 -7.05 -2.91
N ALA A 42 24.27 -8.27 -3.39
CA ALA A 42 24.22 -8.55 -4.82
C ALA A 42 22.83 -8.25 -5.40
N LYS A 43 22.78 -7.76 -6.64
CA LYS A 43 21.56 -7.21 -7.26
C LYS A 43 20.35 -8.16 -7.20
N ALA A 44 20.57 -9.47 -7.34
CA ALA A 44 19.52 -10.47 -7.22
C ALA A 44 19.04 -10.66 -5.77
N GLU A 45 19.96 -10.74 -4.81
CA GLU A 45 19.66 -10.89 -3.38
C GLU A 45 18.89 -9.69 -2.84
N ASN A 46 19.24 -8.48 -3.30
CA ASN A 46 18.51 -7.24 -3.00
C ASN A 46 17.05 -7.32 -3.42
N VAL A 47 16.77 -7.85 -4.62
CA VAL A 47 15.39 -7.96 -5.13
C VAL A 47 14.59 -8.94 -4.27
N TYR A 48 15.14 -10.12 -3.98
CA TYR A 48 14.44 -11.11 -3.15
C TYR A 48 14.19 -10.59 -1.72
N PHE A 49 15.19 -9.96 -1.10
CA PHE A 49 15.07 -9.42 0.25
C PHE A 49 14.11 -8.22 0.31
N ALA A 50 14.16 -7.33 -0.69
CA ALA A 50 13.23 -6.21 -0.80
C ALA A 50 11.78 -6.67 -0.96
N VAL A 51 11.53 -7.68 -1.82
CA VAL A 51 10.19 -8.28 -1.99
C VAL A 51 9.72 -8.92 -0.69
N PHE A 52 10.60 -9.64 0.02
CA PHE A 52 10.26 -10.27 1.29
C PHE A 52 9.86 -9.25 2.36
N ILE A 53 10.65 -8.18 2.54
CA ILE A 53 10.31 -7.10 3.49
C ILE A 53 9.01 -6.41 3.09
N SER A 54 8.80 -6.18 1.79
CA SER A 54 7.59 -5.55 1.27
C SER A 54 6.34 -6.40 1.49
N PHE A 55 6.49 -7.72 1.44
CA PHE A 55 5.42 -8.67 1.76
C PHE A 55 5.09 -8.68 3.26
N ILE A 56 6.09 -8.62 4.14
CA ILE A 56 5.86 -8.45 5.58
C ILE A 56 5.10 -7.14 5.84
N PHE A 57 5.56 -6.05 5.22
CA PHE A 57 4.91 -4.74 5.34
C PHE A 57 3.45 -4.78 4.85
N PHE A 58 3.18 -5.48 3.74
CA PHE A 58 1.83 -5.65 3.19
C PHE A 58 0.85 -6.21 4.24
N ILE A 59 1.25 -7.29 4.92
CA ILE A 59 0.43 -7.96 5.93
C ILE A 59 0.16 -7.02 7.11
N PHE A 60 1.21 -6.38 7.64
CA PHE A 60 1.06 -5.45 8.75
C PHE A 60 0.19 -4.25 8.40
N TYR A 61 0.31 -3.72 7.18
CA TYR A 61 -0.49 -2.60 6.72
C TYR A 61 -1.98 -2.95 6.69
N ILE A 62 -2.36 -4.12 6.18
CA ILE A 62 -3.76 -4.56 6.15
C ILE A 62 -4.32 -4.69 7.57
N ILE A 63 -3.57 -5.33 8.49
CA ILE A 63 -3.99 -5.51 9.88
C ILE A 63 -4.16 -4.15 10.58
N PHE A 64 -3.17 -3.27 10.42
CA PHE A 64 -3.19 -1.93 11.01
C PHE A 64 -4.37 -1.11 10.49
N THR A 65 -4.53 -1.04 9.17
CA THR A 65 -5.57 -0.22 8.53
C THR A 65 -6.99 -0.73 8.81
N SER A 66 -7.14 -2.04 8.99
CA SER A 66 -8.41 -2.65 9.42
C SER A 66 -8.81 -2.21 10.84
N SER A 67 -7.82 -1.91 11.69
CA SER A 67 -8.02 -1.43 13.06
C SER A 67 -8.24 0.09 13.16
N VAL A 68 -8.05 0.84 12.07
CA VAL A 68 -8.25 2.30 12.05
C VAL A 68 -9.75 2.63 12.02
N ILE A 69 -10.25 3.17 13.13
CA ILE A 69 -11.67 3.57 13.28
C ILE A 69 -11.92 4.97 12.67
N SER A 70 -10.93 5.87 12.74
CA SER A 70 -11.08 7.24 12.25
C SER A 70 -11.12 7.30 10.72
N LYS A 71 -12.19 7.89 10.16
CA LYS A 71 -12.34 8.13 8.72
C LYS A 71 -11.23 9.01 8.16
N LEU A 72 -10.82 10.06 8.88
CA LEU A 72 -9.79 10.99 8.40
C LEU A 72 -8.45 10.28 8.24
N TRP A 73 -8.02 9.58 9.29
CA TRP A 73 -6.77 8.80 9.27
C TRP A 73 -6.82 7.68 8.23
N PHE A 74 -7.96 7.00 8.09
CA PHE A 74 -8.15 5.99 7.06
C PHE A 74 -7.87 6.56 5.66
N TRP A 75 -8.46 7.69 5.30
CA TRP A 75 -8.23 8.28 3.97
C TRP A 75 -6.81 8.82 3.81
N ALA A 76 -6.25 9.46 4.83
CA ALA A 76 -4.87 9.98 4.79
C ALA A 76 -3.85 8.87 4.55
N ILE A 77 -3.93 7.78 5.33
CA ILE A 77 -2.99 6.65 5.24
C ILE A 77 -3.13 5.94 3.88
N ASN A 78 -4.35 5.68 3.40
CA ASN A 78 -4.54 4.98 2.13
C ASN A 78 -4.17 5.83 0.90
N SER A 79 -4.24 7.16 0.99
CA SER A 79 -3.90 8.05 -0.14
C SER A 79 -2.38 8.24 -0.29
N LEU A 80 -1.65 8.19 0.83
CA LEU A 80 -0.19 8.37 0.84
C LEU A 80 0.55 7.30 0.04
N GLY A 81 0.07 6.05 0.02
CA GLY A 81 0.67 4.97 -0.77
C GLY A 81 0.68 5.27 -2.27
N ILE A 82 -0.41 5.86 -2.80
CA ILE A 82 -0.49 6.30 -4.20
C ILE A 82 0.50 7.43 -4.45
N PHE A 83 0.57 8.42 -3.53
CA PHE A 83 1.48 9.56 -3.68
C PHE A 83 2.95 9.15 -3.69
N LEU A 84 3.35 8.19 -2.85
CA LEU A 84 4.70 7.63 -2.81
C LEU A 84 5.08 6.91 -4.11
N LEU A 85 4.16 6.11 -4.66
CA LEU A 85 4.41 5.40 -5.90
C LEU A 85 4.56 6.38 -7.09
N VAL A 86 3.69 7.38 -7.16
CA VAL A 86 3.75 8.43 -8.19
C VAL A 86 5.02 9.26 -8.06
N SER A 87 5.42 9.66 -6.85
CA SER A 87 6.63 10.44 -6.64
C SER A 87 7.89 9.65 -7.00
N TYR A 88 7.95 8.36 -6.65
CA TYR A 88 9.05 7.49 -7.07
C TYR A 88 9.12 7.36 -8.59
N TRP A 89 7.98 7.19 -9.26
CA TRP A 89 7.93 7.08 -10.71
C TRP A 89 8.43 8.37 -11.39
N LEU A 90 8.01 9.54 -10.90
CA LEU A 90 8.50 10.84 -11.38
C LEU A 90 10.02 10.97 -11.18
N LEU A 91 10.53 10.63 -9.99
CA LEU A 91 11.97 10.69 -9.70
C LEU A 91 12.78 9.75 -10.59
N ALA A 92 12.27 8.54 -10.86
CA ALA A 92 12.90 7.58 -11.77
C ALA A 92 12.91 8.09 -13.21
N GLN A 93 11.82 8.72 -13.67
CA GLN A 93 11.76 9.32 -15.01
C GLN A 93 12.75 10.48 -15.18
N TRP A 94 13.03 11.21 -14.09
CA TRP A 94 14.01 12.30 -14.07
C TRP A 94 15.46 11.82 -13.88
N GLY A 95 15.69 10.50 -13.78
CA GLY A 95 17.03 9.91 -13.62
C GLY A 95 17.67 10.16 -12.25
N VAL A 96 16.89 10.61 -11.26
CA VAL A 96 17.36 10.89 -9.89
C VAL A 96 17.49 9.61 -9.07
N VAL A 97 16.77 8.54 -9.45
CA VAL A 97 16.71 7.26 -8.73
C VAL A 97 16.92 6.08 -9.66
#